data_AF-A0A2E4IDG4-F1
#
_entry.id   AF-A0A2E4IDG4-F1
#
_cell.length_a   1.000
_cell.length_b   1.000
_cell.length_c   1.000
_cell.angle_alpha   90.00
_cell.angle_beta   90.00
_cell.angle_gamma   90.00
#
_symmetry.space_group_name_H-M   'P 1'
#
loop_
_entity.id
_entity.type
_entity.pdbx_description
1 polymer ?
#
loop_
_entity_poly.entity_id
_entity_poly.type
_entity_poly.pdbx_seq_one_letter_code
_entity_poly.pdbx_strand_id
1 'polypeptide(L)' 'MNQTLEVVPAYGRDYNSQKEVKADWEANMDFQIVSAFDYGRYINKQDADREPNTGIIVRYAKLAKVMALA' A
#
# COMPACT_ATOMS: atom_id res chain seq x y z
N MET A 1 5.07 19.39 -0.32
CA MET A 1 5.08 18.55 0.89
C MET A 1 5.04 17.11 0.40
N ASN A 2 5.91 16.24 0.91
CA ASN A 2 5.86 14.83 0.54
C ASN A 2 4.69 14.20 1.30
N GLN A 3 3.72 13.65 0.57
CA GLN A 3 2.59 12.96 1.16
C GLN A 3 2.99 11.51 1.42
N THR A 4 2.44 10.90 2.46
CA THR A 4 2.60 9.45 2.70
C THR A 4 1.22 8.84 2.87
N LEU A 5 0.92 7.84 2.05
CA LEU A 5 -0.31 7.08 2.13
C LEU A 5 -0.06 5.82 2.95
N GLU A 6 -0.85 5.64 4.00
CA GLU A 6 -0.99 4.37 4.69
C GLU A 6 -2.03 3.53 3.94
N VAL A 7 -1.65 2.30 3.60
CA VAL A 7 -2.50 1.37 2.85
C VAL A 7 -2.52 -0.01 3.50
N VAL A 8 -3.56 -0.78 3.19
CA VAL A 8 -3.75 -2.18 3.61
C VAL A 8 -4.03 -3.05 2.39
N PRO A 9 -3.82 -4.38 2.46
CA PRO A 9 -4.13 -5.25 1.33
C PRO A 9 -5.63 -5.18 0.99
N ALA A 10 -5.96 -5.03 -0.29
CA ALA A 10 -7.34 -4.96 -0.73
C ALA A 10 -8.00 -6.35 -0.81
N TYR A 11 -9.34 -6.37 -0.79
CA TYR A 11 -10.17 -7.55 -1.04
C TYR A 11 -9.95 -8.71 -0.04
N GLY A 12 -9.66 -8.37 1.22
CA GLY A 12 -9.52 -9.36 2.30
C GLY A 12 -8.21 -10.15 2.29
N ARG A 13 -7.23 -9.76 1.46
CA ARG A 13 -5.88 -10.31 1.52
C ARG A 13 -5.22 -9.96 2.86
N ASP A 14 -4.32 -10.84 3.29
CA ASP A 14 -3.39 -10.58 4.38
C ASP A 14 -2.07 -11.26 4.04
N TYR A 15 -0.96 -10.62 4.37
CA TYR A 15 0.38 -11.11 4.05
C TYR A 15 1.12 -11.49 5.32
N ASN A 16 1.90 -12.56 5.27
CA ASN A 16 2.71 -13.03 6.40
C ASN A 16 4.16 -12.53 6.31
N SER A 17 4.57 -12.04 5.14
CA SER A 17 5.94 -11.58 4.89
C SER A 17 6.01 -10.33 4.01
N GLN A 18 7.10 -9.58 4.14
CA GLN A 18 7.41 -8.45 3.25
C GLN A 18 7.59 -8.88 1.79
N LYS A 19 8.03 -10.11 1.56
CA LYS A 19 8.21 -10.67 0.22
C LYS A 19 6.87 -10.77 -0.53
N GLU A 20 5.82 -11.21 0.15
CA GLU A 20 4.46 -11.30 -0.40
C GLU A 20 3.90 -9.90 -0.69
N VAL A 21 4.06 -8.95 0.25
CA VAL A 21 3.67 -7.54 0.05
C VAL A 21 4.32 -6.98 -1.22
N LYS A 22 5.64 -7.15 -1.35
CA LYS A 22 6.38 -6.65 -2.51
C LYS A 22 5.96 -7.34 -3.80
N ALA A 23 5.76 -8.67 -3.79
CA ALA A 23 5.33 -9.39 -4.98
C ALA A 23 4.00 -8.88 -5.52
N ASP A 24 3.01 -8.66 -4.65
CA ASP A 24 1.70 -8.14 -5.05
C ASP A 24 1.76 -6.67 -5.48
N TRP A 25 2.61 -5.85 -4.85
CA TRP A 25 2.86 -4.48 -5.29
C TRP A 25 3.46 -4.41 -6.69
N GLU A 26 4.52 -5.17 -6.96
CA GLU A 26 5.17 -5.24 -8.28
C GLU A 26 4.24 -5.84 -9.35
N ALA A 27 3.30 -6.70 -8.94
CA ALA A 27 2.25 -7.24 -9.81
C ALA A 27 1.11 -6.24 -10.09
N ASN A 28 1.22 -4.98 -9.65
CA ASN A 28 0.19 -3.94 -9.77
C ASN A 28 -1.16 -4.31 -9.13
N MET A 29 -1.14 -5.11 -8.06
CA MET A 29 -2.36 -5.39 -7.32
C MET A 29 -2.78 -4.19 -6.48
N ASP A 30 -4.09 -4.04 -6.27
CA ASP A 30 -4.64 -2.92 -5.49
C ASP A 30 -4.32 -3.04 -3.99
N PHE A 31 -4.12 -1.90 -3.36
CA PHE A 31 -4.10 -1.73 -1.91
C PHE A 31 -5.13 -0.66 -1.54
N GLN A 32 -5.81 -0.83 -0.41
CA GLN A 32 -6.80 0.15 0.05
C GLN A 32 -6.13 1.21 0.90
N ILE A 33 -6.37 2.47 0.58
CA ILE A 33 -5.91 3.62 1.34
C ILE A 33 -6.71 3.71 2.65
N VAL A 34 -5.99 3.82 3.77
CA VAL A 34 -6.56 3.98 5.11
C VAL A 34 -6.15 5.29 5.79
N SER A 35 -5.36 6.13 5.10
CA SER A 35 -5.09 7.51 5.53
C SER A 35 -6.31 8.43 5.31
N ALA A 36 -6.48 9.45 6.16
CA ALA A 36 -7.75 10.17 6.33
C ALA A 36 -8.31 10.87 5.07
N PHE A 37 -7.47 11.41 4.19
CA PHE A 37 -7.94 12.26 3.08
C PHE A 37 -8.47 11.47 1.87
N ASP A 38 -7.94 10.25 1.64
CA ASP A 38 -8.32 9.36 0.53
C ASP A 38 -8.84 8.00 1.02
N TYR A 39 -9.36 7.96 2.25
CA TYR A 39 -9.81 6.75 2.92
C TYR A 39 -10.80 5.96 2.04
N GLY A 40 -10.56 4.65 1.91
CA GLY A 40 -11.44 3.72 1.20
C GLY A 40 -11.19 3.63 -0.30
N ARG A 41 -10.41 4.55 -0.89
CA ARG A 41 -9.94 4.45 -2.27
C ARG A 41 -8.87 3.37 -2.39
N TYR A 42 -8.57 2.98 -3.63
CA TYR A 42 -7.54 2.01 -3.95
C TYR A 42 -6.38 2.67 -4.68
N ILE A 43 -5.19 2.11 -4.49
CA ILE A 43 -3.95 2.50 -5.16
C ILE A 43 -3.13 1.25 -5.48
N ASN A 44 -2.48 1.24 -6.63
CA ASN A 44 -1.50 0.23 -7.03
C ASN A 44 -0.17 0.93 -7.40
N LYS A 45 0.83 0.14 -7.77
CA LYS A 45 2.14 0.68 -8.14
C LYS A 45 2.07 1.65 -9.32
N GLN A 46 1.35 1.32 -10.39
CA GLN A 46 1.24 2.19 -11.56
C GLN A 46 0.64 3.56 -11.21
N ASP A 47 -0.35 3.61 -10.31
CA ASP A 47 -0.93 4.87 -9.85
C ASP A 47 0.05 5.67 -8.98
N ALA A 48 0.77 5.01 -8.07
CA ALA A 48 1.80 5.65 -7.26
C ALA A 48 2.97 6.18 -8.11
N ASP A 49 3.37 5.47 -9.16
CA ASP A 49 4.42 5.90 -10.10
C ASP A 49 4.04 7.21 -10.84
N ARG A 50 2.75 7.53 -10.97
CA ARG A 50 2.25 8.80 -11.54
C ARG A 50 2.29 9.95 -10.53
N GLU A 51 2.49 9.66 -9.26
CA GLU A 51 2.56 10.61 -8.15
C GLU A 51 3.94 10.56 -7.45
N PRO A 52 5.00 11.11 -8.08
CA PRO A 52 6.38 10.89 -7.64
C PRO A 52 6.74 11.47 -6.26
N ASN A 53 5.84 12.21 -5.62
CA ASN A 53 6.03 12.78 -4.28
C ASN A 53 5.20 12.07 -3.19
N THR A 54 4.61 10.92 -3.54
CA THR A 54 3.75 10.14 -2.65
C THR A 54 4.50 8.88 -2.20
N GLY A 55 4.85 8.82 -0.91
CA GLY A 55 5.40 7.61 -0.29
C GLY A 55 4.28 6.62 0.10
N ILE A 56 4.54 5.32 -0.02
CA ILE A 56 3.56 4.27 0.32
C ILE A 56 4.06 3.48 1.52
N ILE A 57 3.20 3.38 2.55
CA ILE A 57 3.42 2.54 3.72
C ILE A 57 2.29 1.51 3.80
N VAL A 58 2.65 0.22 3.80
CA VAL A 58 1.69 -0.89 3.89
C VAL A 58 1.67 -1.45 5.29
N ARG A 59 0.47 -1.65 5.84
CA ARG A 59 0.27 -2.50 7.02
C ARG A 59 -0.13 -3.91 6.61
N TYR A 60 0.52 -4.90 7.21
CA TYR A 60 0.33 -6.32 6.90
C TYR A 60 0.41 -7.19 8.16
N ALA A 61 0.20 -8.50 8.02
CA ALA A 61 0.15 -9.46 9.12
C ALA A 61 -0.90 -9.07 10.16
N LYS A 62 -2.18 -9.02 9.73
CA LYS A 62 -3.31 -8.51 10.52
C LYS A 62 -3.07 -7.11 11.06
N LEU A 63 -2.49 -6.26 10.22
CA LEU A 63 -2.12 -4.87 10.53
C LEU A 63 -1.04 -4.72 11.63
N ALA A 64 -0.41 -5.80 12.09
CA ALA A 64 0.57 -5.75 13.17
C ALA A 64 1.96 -5.27 12.71
N LYS A 65 2.23 -5.32 11.40
CA LYS A 65 3.54 -4.96 10.83
C LYS A 65 3.38 -3.88 9.77
N VAL A 66 4.47 -3.16 9.53
CA VAL A 66 4.55 -2.01 8.63
C VAL A 66 5.75 -2.18 7.70
N MET A 67 5.59 -1.82 6.43
CA MET A 67 6.68 -1.79 5.44
C MET A 67 6.49 -0.58 4.52
N ALA A 68 7.58 0.15 4.24
CA ALA A 68 7.60 1.16 3.19
C ALA A 68 7.85 0.49 1.83
N LEU A 69 7.12 0.93 0.81
CA LEU A 69 7.33 0.53 -0.58
C LEU A 69 8.05 1.66 -1.34
N ALA A 70 8.81 1.26 -2.36
CA ALA A 70 9.52 2.14 -3.27
C ALA A 70 8.88 2.10 -4.66
#